data_AF-A0AAV9GQF5-F1
#
_entry.id   AF-A0AAV9GQF5-F1
#
_cell.length_a   1.000
_cell.length_b   1.000
_cell.length_c   1.000
_cell.angle_alpha   90.00
_cell.angle_beta   90.00
_cell.angle_gamma   90.00
#
_symmetry.space_group_name_H-M   'P 1'
#
loop_
_entity.id
_entity.type
_entity.pdbx_description
1 polymer ?
#
loop_
_entity_poly.entity_id
_entity_poly.type
_entity_poly.pdbx_seq_one_letter_code
_entity_poly.pdbx_strand_id
1 'polypeptide(L)'
;MDLHIINHHAVQADYESGTTTNFNSNFHTIQEAPDLPIPSNAPTTFERWLPLIMRSRGLPKDALQVTSLTRAQVRVILDAASASVHTRRLNQAYAEDLYEEARPAFASLTFPPSGLFMRLSACSTKDGENTAAGKISVSSPDEILLQLTTSLRAWKALSSSLNAGHQEIKVFFLPFDERIRTEYEYRVFCMPGSLRITAVSQYRWHAPWVFAECEEGEKREMAEVVMRGVEEIHRSILAGLGDDEDGLDGLLRRQGFTFDVFFDRGRQACELIELNTFGVRSACGSCLFHWLRDQDLLYGKRDVVEFRVVQ
;
A
#
# COMPACT_ATOMS: atom_id res chain seq x y z
N MET A 1 -8.48 23.65 2.80
CA MET A 1 -8.31 22.30 3.40
C MET A 1 -8.67 22.44 4.86
N ASP A 2 -9.52 21.57 5.35
CA ASP A 2 -10.05 21.62 6.70
C ASP A 2 -9.40 20.51 7.51
N LEU A 3 -8.58 20.89 8.49
CA LEU A 3 -7.97 19.97 9.43
C LEU A 3 -9.02 19.52 10.45
N HIS A 4 -9.29 18.23 10.48
CA HIS A 4 -10.25 17.60 11.38
C HIS A 4 -9.53 16.61 12.30
N ILE A 5 -9.53 16.91 13.60
CA ILE A 5 -8.91 16.11 14.63
C ILE A 5 -9.95 15.16 15.23
N ILE A 6 -9.69 13.86 15.13
CA ILE A 6 -10.52 12.77 15.67
C ILE A 6 -9.98 12.37 17.03
N ASN A 7 -10.88 12.20 18.00
CA ASN A 7 -10.52 11.70 19.32
C ASN A 7 -10.03 10.24 19.25
N HIS A 8 -8.87 9.97 19.86
CA HIS A 8 -8.26 8.64 19.92
C HIS A 8 -9.20 7.56 20.48
N HIS A 9 -10.05 7.88 21.45
CA HIS A 9 -11.02 6.93 22.01
C HIS A 9 -12.04 6.45 20.95
N ALA A 10 -12.37 7.28 19.96
CA ALA A 10 -13.31 6.90 18.90
C ALA A 10 -12.71 5.84 17.96
N VAL A 11 -11.42 5.94 17.65
CA VAL A 11 -10.71 4.96 16.80
C VAL A 11 -10.33 3.69 17.56
N GLN A 12 -10.03 3.82 18.86
CA GLN A 12 -9.68 2.69 19.73
C GLN A 12 -10.81 1.65 19.79
N ALA A 13 -12.07 2.09 19.88
CA ALA A 13 -13.22 1.20 19.91
C ALA A 13 -13.37 0.34 18.65
N ASP A 14 -13.16 0.93 17.47
CA ASP A 14 -13.16 0.22 16.18
C ASP A 14 -11.97 -0.75 16.09
N TYR A 15 -10.80 -0.36 16.59
CA TYR A 15 -9.60 -1.18 16.56
C TYR A 15 -9.71 -2.41 17.48
N GLU A 16 -10.17 -2.24 18.72
CA GLU A 16 -10.27 -3.31 19.72
C GLU A 16 -11.36 -4.32 19.40
N SER A 17 -12.47 -3.88 18.81
CA SER A 17 -13.58 -4.77 18.42
C SER A 17 -13.23 -5.67 17.22
N GLY A 18 -12.16 -5.36 16.49
CA GLY A 18 -11.81 -6.01 15.22
C GLY A 18 -12.81 -5.76 14.09
N THR A 19 -13.87 -4.98 14.34
CA THR A 19 -14.90 -4.63 13.37
C THR A 19 -14.86 -3.13 13.13
N THR A 20 -14.42 -2.74 11.94
CA THR A 20 -14.35 -1.34 11.49
C THR A 20 -15.75 -0.79 11.20
N THR A 21 -16.40 -0.17 12.19
CA THR A 21 -17.78 0.34 12.05
C THR A 21 -17.85 1.81 11.67
N ASN A 22 -16.86 2.61 12.08
CA ASN A 22 -16.82 4.06 11.91
C ASN A 22 -15.62 4.50 11.07
N PHE A 23 -14.53 3.74 11.06
CA PHE A 23 -13.27 4.08 10.41
C PHE A 23 -12.69 2.88 9.67
N ASN A 24 -11.89 3.14 8.64
CA ASN A 24 -11.12 2.15 7.89
C ASN A 24 -11.97 1.03 7.27
N SER A 25 -13.20 1.37 6.90
CA SER A 25 -14.06 0.44 6.16
C SER A 25 -13.47 0.11 4.79
N ASN A 26 -13.81 -1.06 4.26
CA ASN A 26 -13.41 -1.53 2.94
C ASN A 26 -14.39 -2.62 2.47
N PHE A 27 -14.38 -2.89 1.17
CA PHE A 27 -15.05 -4.02 0.54
C PHE A 27 -16.53 -4.19 0.93
N HIS A 28 -17.31 -3.12 0.84
CA HIS A 28 -18.75 -3.21 1.07
C HIS A 28 -19.44 -4.05 -0.03
N THR A 29 -20.50 -4.74 0.38
CA THR A 29 -21.32 -5.61 -0.44
C THR A 29 -22.17 -4.83 -1.46
N ILE A 30 -22.73 -5.54 -2.44
CA ILE A 30 -23.68 -4.93 -3.39
C ILE A 30 -24.98 -4.50 -2.69
N GLN A 31 -25.35 -5.12 -1.57
CA GLN A 31 -26.52 -4.73 -0.78
C GLN A 31 -26.29 -3.37 -0.08
N GLU A 32 -25.07 -3.13 0.39
CA GLU A 32 -24.71 -1.86 1.05
C GLU A 32 -24.47 -0.71 0.06
N ALA A 33 -23.99 -1.03 -1.15
CA ALA A 33 -23.69 -0.04 -2.20
C ALA A 33 -24.15 -0.54 -3.59
N PRO A 34 -25.47 -0.58 -3.85
CA PRO A 34 -26.04 -1.20 -5.06
C PRO A 34 -25.64 -0.49 -6.35
N ASP A 35 -25.48 0.84 -6.30
CA ASP A 35 -25.21 1.67 -7.48
C ASP A 35 -23.72 1.78 -7.82
N LEU A 36 -22.85 1.17 -7.02
CA LEU A 36 -21.40 1.29 -7.20
C LEU A 36 -20.81 -0.03 -7.69
N PRO A 37 -20.00 -0.03 -8.76
CA PRO A 37 -19.38 -1.23 -9.29
C PRO A 37 -18.20 -1.68 -8.42
N ILE A 38 -17.72 -2.91 -8.65
CA ILE A 38 -16.41 -3.33 -8.16
C ILE A 38 -15.36 -2.72 -9.09
N PRO A 39 -14.49 -1.82 -8.60
CA PRO A 39 -13.48 -1.18 -9.44
C PRO A 39 -12.33 -2.13 -9.78
N SER A 40 -11.58 -1.82 -10.84
CA SER A 40 -10.44 -2.64 -11.28
C SER A 40 -9.14 -2.20 -10.61
N ASN A 41 -8.27 -3.16 -10.26
CA ASN A 41 -6.90 -2.88 -9.78
C ASN A 41 -5.90 -2.70 -10.93
N ALA A 42 -6.27 -3.00 -12.18
CA ALA A 42 -5.37 -2.92 -13.32
C ALA A 42 -4.67 -1.54 -13.47
N PRO A 43 -5.37 -0.39 -13.31
CA PRO A 43 -4.73 0.89 -13.53
C PRO A 43 -3.87 1.36 -12.33
N THR A 44 -3.96 0.70 -11.17
CA THR A 44 -3.24 1.05 -9.93
C THR A 44 -2.12 0.06 -9.60
N THR A 45 -1.76 -0.83 -10.52
CA THR A 45 -0.69 -1.81 -10.32
C THR A 45 0.64 -1.16 -9.96
N PHE A 46 1.38 -1.78 -9.04
CA PHE A 46 2.68 -1.27 -8.58
C PHE A 46 3.66 -1.07 -9.73
N GLU A 47 3.75 -2.03 -10.66
CA GLU A 47 4.67 -1.97 -11.81
C GLU A 47 4.45 -0.72 -12.68
N ARG A 48 3.19 -0.33 -12.93
CA ARG A 48 2.87 0.86 -13.73
C ARG A 48 3.41 2.13 -13.09
N TRP A 49 3.29 2.23 -11.77
CA TRP A 49 3.63 3.45 -11.02
C TRP A 49 5.06 3.45 -10.47
N LEU A 50 5.76 2.33 -10.57
CA LEU A 50 7.13 2.15 -10.12
C LEU A 50 8.11 3.22 -10.63
N PRO A 51 8.08 3.66 -11.90
CA PRO A 51 8.95 4.73 -12.36
C PRO A 51 8.72 6.05 -11.61
N LEU A 52 7.46 6.39 -11.27
CA LEU A 52 7.15 7.60 -10.51
C LEU A 52 7.52 7.43 -9.03
N ILE A 53 7.23 6.27 -8.44
CA ILE A 53 7.65 5.92 -7.07
C ILE A 53 9.16 6.11 -6.91
N MET A 54 9.97 5.51 -7.79
CA MET A 54 11.43 5.64 -7.75
C MET A 54 11.89 7.09 -7.89
N ARG A 55 11.34 7.84 -8.86
CA ARG A 55 11.69 9.25 -9.06
C ARG A 55 11.35 10.12 -7.85
N SER A 56 10.17 9.94 -7.26
CA SER A 56 9.75 10.72 -6.08
C SER A 56 10.64 10.49 -4.87
N ARG A 57 11.30 9.31 -4.81
CA ARG A 57 12.23 8.93 -3.75
C ARG A 57 13.69 9.26 -4.07
N GLY A 58 13.96 9.81 -5.25
CA GLY A 58 15.32 10.07 -5.73
C GLY A 58 16.15 8.79 -5.95
N LEU A 59 15.49 7.65 -6.20
CA LEU A 59 16.19 6.39 -6.44
C LEU A 59 16.68 6.32 -7.89
N PRO A 60 17.93 5.89 -8.13
CA PRO A 60 18.43 5.67 -9.47
C PRO A 60 17.81 4.41 -10.08
N LYS A 61 17.80 4.31 -11.41
CA LYS A 61 17.10 3.21 -12.12
C LYS A 61 17.64 1.82 -11.78
N ASP A 62 18.93 1.72 -11.50
CA ASP A 62 19.64 0.51 -11.12
C ASP A 62 19.41 0.08 -9.66
N ALA A 63 18.76 0.92 -8.84
CA ALA A 63 18.33 0.52 -7.50
C ALA A 63 17.24 -0.55 -7.51
N LEU A 64 16.44 -0.63 -8.59
CA LEU A 64 15.41 -1.63 -8.74
C LEU A 64 16.00 -2.96 -9.18
N GLN A 65 15.70 -4.02 -8.43
CA GLN A 65 15.96 -5.39 -8.83
C GLN A 65 14.63 -6.13 -9.00
N VAL A 66 14.51 -6.94 -10.04
CA VAL A 66 13.30 -7.70 -10.34
C VAL A 66 13.68 -9.15 -10.62
N THR A 67 12.96 -10.06 -9.96
CA THR A 67 13.02 -11.50 -10.22
C THR A 67 11.66 -11.97 -10.73
N SER A 68 11.63 -12.93 -11.67
CA SER A 68 10.42 -13.65 -12.04
C SER A 68 10.42 -15.03 -11.39
N LEU A 69 9.32 -15.39 -10.75
CA LEU A 69 9.04 -16.74 -10.28
C LEU A 69 8.17 -17.48 -11.30
N THR A 70 8.60 -18.66 -11.71
CA THR A 70 7.80 -19.53 -12.58
C THR A 70 6.59 -20.10 -11.83
N ARG A 71 5.59 -20.56 -12.56
CA ARG A 71 4.44 -21.27 -11.99
C ARG A 71 4.83 -22.43 -11.07
N ALA A 72 5.90 -23.17 -11.38
CA ALA A 72 6.39 -24.27 -10.55
C ALA A 72 6.95 -23.76 -9.22
N GLN A 73 7.81 -22.75 -9.26
CA GLN A 73 8.38 -22.12 -8.07
C GLN A 73 7.30 -21.53 -7.15
N VAL A 74 6.29 -20.90 -7.73
CA VAL A 74 5.17 -20.33 -6.97
C VAL A 74 4.36 -21.43 -6.27
N ARG A 75 4.18 -22.60 -6.88
CA ARG A 75 3.50 -23.74 -6.24
C ARG A 75 4.27 -24.23 -5.03
N VAL A 76 5.59 -24.43 -5.16
CA VAL A 76 6.45 -24.83 -4.03
C VAL A 76 6.35 -23.82 -2.88
N ILE A 77 6.39 -22.52 -3.18
CA ILE A 77 6.23 -21.46 -2.17
C ILE A 77 4.84 -21.54 -1.50
N LEU A 78 3.76 -21.75 -2.27
CA LEU A 78 2.40 -21.81 -1.73
C LEU A 78 2.16 -23.07 -0.88
N ASP A 79 2.70 -24.21 -1.28
CA ASP A 79 2.60 -25.46 -0.55
C ASP A 79 3.30 -25.31 0.82
N ALA A 80 4.51 -24.75 0.83
CA ALA A 80 5.21 -24.41 2.06
C ALA A 80 4.46 -23.37 2.90
N ALA A 81 3.85 -22.36 2.25
CA ALA A 81 3.10 -21.31 2.93
C ALA A 81 1.84 -21.84 3.63
N SER A 82 1.16 -22.84 3.04
CA SER A 82 -0.02 -23.46 3.66
C SER A 82 0.25 -24.00 5.07
N ALA A 83 1.48 -24.46 5.32
CA ALA A 83 1.93 -24.97 6.61
C ALA A 83 2.67 -23.93 7.48
N SER A 84 3.08 -22.80 6.90
CA SER A 84 3.98 -21.81 7.55
C SER A 84 3.29 -20.50 7.92
N VAL A 85 2.20 -20.10 7.23
CA VAL A 85 1.48 -18.83 7.47
C VAL A 85 0.93 -18.73 8.90
N HIS A 86 0.38 -19.81 9.45
CA HIS A 86 -0.19 -19.82 10.80
C HIS A 86 0.88 -19.94 11.89
N THR A 87 1.94 -20.70 11.62
CA THR A 87 3.00 -21.00 12.59
C THR A 87 4.09 -19.93 12.60
N ARG A 88 4.13 -19.07 11.58
CA ARG A 88 5.12 -18.00 11.43
C ARG A 88 6.56 -18.54 11.42
N ARG A 89 6.72 -19.76 10.92
CA ARG A 89 8.01 -20.46 10.81
C ARG A 89 8.04 -21.28 9.53
N LEU A 90 9.20 -21.33 8.90
CA LEU A 90 9.39 -22.19 7.74
C LEU A 90 9.26 -23.65 8.16
N ASN A 91 8.34 -24.37 7.53
CA ASN A 91 8.15 -25.79 7.79
C ASN A 91 9.29 -26.59 7.16
N GLN A 92 10.02 -27.34 8.00
CA GLN A 92 11.20 -28.12 7.60
C GLN A 92 10.90 -29.16 6.52
N ALA A 93 9.66 -29.67 6.44
CA ALA A 93 9.27 -30.65 5.44
C ALA A 93 9.35 -30.11 4.00
N TYR A 94 9.29 -28.78 3.82
CA TYR A 94 9.37 -28.12 2.51
C TYR A 94 10.71 -27.42 2.29
N ALA A 95 11.67 -27.55 3.22
CA ALA A 95 12.92 -26.82 3.13
C ALA A 95 13.67 -27.20 1.85
N GLU A 96 13.92 -28.50 1.62
CA GLU A 96 14.65 -29.00 0.46
C GLU A 96 14.05 -28.48 -0.86
N ASP A 97 12.75 -28.65 -1.07
CA ASP A 97 12.06 -28.14 -2.27
C ASP A 97 12.21 -26.63 -2.44
N LEU A 98 12.09 -25.84 -1.36
CA LEU A 98 12.29 -24.40 -1.42
C LEU A 98 13.74 -24.03 -1.78
N TYR A 99 14.73 -24.75 -1.24
CA TYR A 99 16.16 -24.51 -1.50
C TYR A 99 16.56 -24.89 -2.93
N GLU A 100 15.99 -25.96 -3.48
CA GLU A 100 16.34 -26.46 -4.81
C GLU A 100 15.56 -25.74 -5.93
N GLU A 101 14.27 -25.51 -5.75
CA GLU A 101 13.41 -25.00 -6.83
C GLU A 101 13.24 -23.47 -6.78
N ALA A 102 12.92 -22.92 -5.61
CA ALA A 102 12.52 -21.52 -5.47
C ALA A 102 13.70 -20.58 -5.20
N ARG A 103 14.64 -20.97 -4.32
CA ARG A 103 15.79 -20.15 -3.91
C ARG A 103 16.66 -19.68 -5.08
N PRO A 104 16.96 -20.50 -6.12
CA PRO A 104 17.82 -20.05 -7.23
C PRO A 104 17.30 -18.81 -7.96
N ALA A 105 15.99 -18.55 -7.94
CA ALA A 105 15.40 -17.34 -8.54
C ALA A 105 15.95 -16.04 -7.93
N PHE A 106 16.44 -16.09 -6.69
CA PHE A 106 16.93 -14.94 -5.95
C PHE A 106 18.47 -14.85 -5.89
N ALA A 107 19.18 -15.77 -6.54
CA ALA A 107 20.64 -15.88 -6.43
C ALA A 107 21.40 -14.68 -7.02
N SER A 108 20.81 -13.97 -7.99
CA SER A 108 21.41 -12.80 -8.64
C SER A 108 21.14 -11.48 -7.90
N LEU A 109 20.41 -11.50 -6.79
CA LEU A 109 20.11 -10.29 -6.03
C LEU A 109 21.35 -9.75 -5.33
N THR A 110 21.52 -8.44 -5.39
CA THR A 110 22.53 -7.69 -4.64
C THR A 110 21.87 -7.10 -3.39
N PHE A 111 22.37 -7.50 -2.21
CA PHE A 111 21.83 -7.04 -0.94
C PHE A 111 22.67 -5.87 -0.39
N PRO A 112 22.13 -4.64 -0.33
CA PRO A 112 22.83 -3.54 0.33
C PRO A 112 22.81 -3.72 1.86
N PRO A 113 23.66 -3.00 2.62
CA PRO A 113 23.67 -3.08 4.08
C PRO A 113 22.31 -2.79 4.74
N SER A 114 21.48 -1.93 4.15
CA SER A 114 20.12 -1.66 4.64
C SER A 114 19.14 -2.82 4.39
N GLY A 115 19.50 -3.78 3.55
CA GLY A 115 18.62 -4.82 3.04
C GLY A 115 17.69 -4.31 1.92
N LEU A 116 16.81 -5.19 1.48
CA LEU A 116 15.83 -4.92 0.43
C LEU A 116 14.42 -4.89 1.00
N PHE A 117 13.59 -3.98 0.49
CA PHE A 117 12.14 -4.04 0.62
C PHE A 117 11.57 -4.90 -0.51
N MET A 118 10.93 -6.02 -0.15
CA MET A 118 10.32 -6.95 -1.10
C MET A 118 8.83 -6.66 -1.28
N ARG A 119 8.36 -6.77 -2.53
CA ARG A 119 6.95 -6.60 -2.88
C ARG A 119 6.55 -7.43 -4.10
N LEU A 120 5.31 -7.93 -4.10
CA LEU A 120 4.60 -8.43 -5.27
C LEU A 120 3.78 -7.31 -5.92
N SER A 121 3.36 -7.46 -7.17
CA SER A 121 2.55 -6.43 -7.85
C SER A 121 1.32 -5.98 -7.06
N ALA A 122 0.68 -6.91 -6.34
CA ALA A 122 -0.55 -6.68 -5.59
C ALA A 122 -0.35 -6.27 -4.12
N CYS A 123 0.81 -6.57 -3.51
CA CYS A 123 1.00 -6.35 -2.07
C CYS A 123 2.47 -6.38 -1.66
N SER A 124 2.81 -5.61 -0.63
CA SER A 124 4.04 -5.84 0.14
C SER A 124 3.88 -7.06 1.05
N THR A 125 5.02 -7.70 1.35
CA THR A 125 5.10 -8.94 2.14
C THR A 125 5.45 -8.68 3.61
N LYS A 126 5.28 -7.44 4.08
CA LYS A 126 5.71 -6.98 5.40
C LYS A 126 4.96 -7.59 6.59
N ASP A 127 3.87 -8.33 6.33
CA ASP A 127 3.15 -9.12 7.34
C ASP A 127 3.75 -10.53 7.54
N GLY A 128 4.71 -10.92 6.69
CA GLY A 128 5.52 -12.12 6.87
C GLY A 128 6.63 -11.91 7.91
N GLU A 129 7.16 -13.02 8.40
CA GLU A 129 8.20 -13.06 9.41
C GLU A 129 9.58 -12.76 8.84
N ASN A 130 10.49 -12.46 9.77
CA ASN A 130 11.90 -12.21 9.50
C ASN A 130 12.76 -12.90 10.58
N THR A 131 14.05 -13.06 10.30
CA THR A 131 15.02 -13.65 11.23
C THR A 131 15.22 -12.77 12.47
N ALA A 132 15.03 -11.46 12.34
CA ALA A 132 15.04 -10.50 13.45
C ALA A 132 13.63 -9.94 13.69
N ALA A 133 13.18 -9.98 14.96
CA ALA A 133 11.86 -9.49 15.34
C ALA A 133 11.67 -8.01 14.94
N GLY A 134 10.60 -7.73 14.21
CA GLY A 134 10.27 -6.37 13.74
C GLY A 134 11.06 -5.88 12.53
N LYS A 135 12.04 -6.65 12.04
CA LYS A 135 12.75 -6.32 10.78
C LYS A 135 11.86 -6.65 9.59
N ILE A 136 11.67 -5.68 8.70
CA ILE A 136 10.86 -5.87 7.48
C ILE A 136 11.70 -5.99 6.21
N SER A 137 12.99 -5.63 6.27
CA SER A 137 13.92 -5.79 5.15
C SER A 137 14.49 -7.20 5.06
N VAL A 138 14.75 -7.64 3.83
CA VAL A 138 15.39 -8.94 3.54
C VAL A 138 16.84 -8.73 3.13
N SER A 139 17.74 -9.54 3.66
CA SER A 139 19.19 -9.46 3.48
C SER A 139 19.79 -10.73 2.86
N SER A 140 18.96 -11.73 2.56
CA SER A 140 19.36 -12.96 1.89
C SER A 140 18.17 -13.61 1.14
N PRO A 141 18.45 -14.54 0.20
CA PRO A 141 17.42 -15.40 -0.40
C PRO A 141 16.60 -16.18 0.64
N ASP A 142 17.21 -16.56 1.76
CA ASP A 142 16.55 -17.36 2.79
C ASP A 142 15.54 -16.50 3.57
N GLU A 143 15.86 -15.24 3.83
CA GLU A 143 14.92 -14.26 4.40
C GLU A 143 13.76 -13.96 3.44
N ILE A 144 14.01 -13.95 2.13
CA ILE A 144 12.96 -13.81 1.10
C ILE A 144 11.98 -14.97 1.18
N LEU A 145 12.47 -16.22 1.20
CA LEU A 145 11.63 -17.41 1.28
C LEU A 145 10.85 -17.47 2.59
N LEU A 146 11.48 -17.15 3.72
CA LEU A 146 10.79 -17.05 5.01
C LEU A 146 9.65 -16.04 4.93
N GLN A 147 9.90 -14.83 4.42
CA GLN A 147 8.89 -13.79 4.37
C GLN A 147 7.75 -14.12 3.38
N LEU A 148 8.06 -14.71 2.22
CA LEU A 148 7.04 -15.16 1.25
C LEU A 148 6.15 -16.29 1.79
N THR A 149 6.73 -17.24 2.53
CA THR A 149 5.99 -18.41 3.05
C THR A 149 5.19 -18.11 4.32
N THR A 150 5.50 -17.02 5.03
CA THR A 150 4.81 -16.64 6.27
C THR A 150 3.86 -15.45 6.11
N SER A 151 3.91 -14.74 4.97
CA SER A 151 3.00 -13.63 4.66
C SER A 151 1.65 -14.13 4.14
N LEU A 152 0.57 -13.79 4.85
CA LEU A 152 -0.80 -14.08 4.39
C LEU A 152 -1.13 -13.25 3.13
N ARG A 153 -0.62 -12.03 3.04
CA ARG A 153 -0.77 -11.18 1.84
C ARG A 153 -0.09 -11.81 0.63
N ALA A 154 1.12 -12.33 0.79
CA ALA A 154 1.83 -13.03 -0.27
C ALA A 154 1.07 -14.28 -0.70
N TRP A 155 0.64 -15.12 0.26
CA TRP A 155 -0.13 -16.33 -0.02
C TRP A 155 -1.38 -16.03 -0.86
N LYS A 156 -2.17 -15.01 -0.48
CA LYS A 156 -3.35 -14.58 -1.25
C LYS A 156 -2.98 -14.12 -2.66
N ALA A 157 -1.98 -13.24 -2.79
CA ALA A 157 -1.57 -12.68 -4.08
C ALA A 157 -1.01 -13.73 -5.05
N LEU A 158 -0.18 -14.65 -4.55
CA LEU A 158 0.37 -15.76 -5.32
C LEU A 158 -0.72 -16.76 -5.73
N SER A 159 -1.63 -17.11 -4.81
CA SER A 159 -2.77 -17.99 -5.11
C SER A 159 -3.68 -17.40 -6.18
N SER A 160 -4.04 -16.11 -6.06
CA SER A 160 -4.83 -15.41 -7.06
C SER A 160 -4.14 -15.38 -8.43
N SER A 161 -2.82 -15.17 -8.46
CA SER A 161 -2.04 -15.16 -9.71
C SER A 161 -2.01 -16.54 -10.39
N LEU A 162 -1.86 -17.62 -9.61
CA LEU A 162 -1.94 -18.98 -10.14
C LEU A 162 -3.32 -19.31 -10.72
N ASN A 163 -4.39 -18.89 -10.03
CA ASN A 163 -5.77 -19.09 -10.47
C ASN A 163 -6.11 -18.27 -11.72
N ALA A 164 -5.49 -17.09 -11.87
CA ALA A 164 -5.59 -16.27 -13.09
C ALA A 164 -4.77 -16.82 -14.28
N GLY A 165 -4.03 -17.92 -14.09
CA GLY A 165 -3.27 -18.57 -15.16
C GLY A 165 -1.95 -17.88 -15.53
N HIS A 166 -1.45 -16.97 -14.67
CA HIS A 166 -0.15 -16.34 -14.89
C HIS A 166 0.96 -17.41 -14.93
N GLN A 167 1.86 -17.28 -15.92
CA GLN A 167 3.00 -18.19 -16.12
C GLN A 167 4.21 -17.77 -15.30
N GLU A 168 4.37 -16.46 -15.12
CA GLU A 168 5.42 -15.85 -14.30
C GLU A 168 4.83 -14.81 -13.37
N ILE A 169 5.44 -14.68 -12.18
CA ILE A 169 5.08 -13.69 -11.19
C ILE A 169 6.33 -12.87 -10.86
N LYS A 170 6.27 -11.56 -11.10
CA LYS A 170 7.36 -10.65 -10.75
C LYS A 170 7.39 -10.38 -9.25
N VAL A 171 8.60 -10.37 -8.71
CA VAL A 171 8.94 -9.91 -7.37
C VAL A 171 9.87 -8.72 -7.52
N PHE A 172 9.50 -7.60 -6.89
CA PHE A 172 10.22 -6.35 -6.96
C PHE A 172 10.99 -6.12 -5.67
N PHE A 173 12.22 -5.66 -5.80
CA PHE A 173 13.11 -5.34 -4.70
C PHE A 173 13.66 -3.93 -4.86
N LEU A 174 13.47 -3.10 -3.84
CA LEU A 174 14.06 -1.77 -3.72
C LEU A 174 14.96 -1.73 -2.48
N PRO A 175 15.97 -0.85 -2.41
CA PRO A 175 16.71 -0.65 -1.18
C PRO A 175 15.75 -0.30 -0.04
N PHE A 176 15.94 -0.97 1.09
CA PHE A 176 15.16 -0.65 2.27
C PHE A 176 15.54 0.73 2.80
N ASP A 177 14.54 1.47 3.24
CA ASP A 177 14.65 2.86 3.67
C ASP A 177 13.94 3.03 5.01
N GLU A 178 14.75 3.08 6.07
CA GLU A 178 14.29 3.16 7.45
C GLU A 178 13.53 4.46 7.76
N ARG A 179 13.63 5.47 6.88
CA ARG A 179 12.85 6.71 7.01
C ARG A 179 11.36 6.44 6.81
N ILE A 180 11.01 5.49 5.93
CA ILE A 180 9.63 5.18 5.58
C ILE A 180 8.97 4.43 6.74
N ARG A 181 8.37 5.22 7.63
CA ARG A 181 7.65 4.76 8.82
C ARG A 181 6.17 5.09 8.69
N THR A 182 5.32 4.14 9.06
CA THR A 182 3.87 4.18 8.84
C THR A 182 3.14 5.32 9.58
N GLU A 183 3.72 5.86 10.64
CA GLU A 183 3.25 7.06 11.35
C GLU A 183 3.43 8.38 10.56
N TYR A 184 4.28 8.39 9.54
CA TYR A 184 4.45 9.50 8.59
C TYR A 184 3.80 9.20 7.23
N GLU A 185 3.04 8.11 7.13
CA GLU A 185 2.31 7.76 5.91
C GLU A 185 0.92 8.41 5.92
N TYR A 186 0.48 8.89 4.74
CA TYR A 186 -0.84 9.48 4.53
C TYR A 186 -1.50 8.86 3.30
N ARG A 187 -2.81 8.62 3.39
CA ARG A 187 -3.65 8.18 2.28
C ARG A 187 -4.43 9.36 1.71
N VAL A 188 -4.36 9.52 0.41
CA VAL A 188 -4.99 10.62 -0.32
C VAL A 188 -6.07 10.07 -1.24
N PHE A 189 -7.23 10.72 -1.28
CA PHE A 189 -8.40 10.28 -2.04
C PHE A 189 -8.62 11.20 -3.23
N CYS A 190 -8.55 10.65 -4.45
CA CYS A 190 -8.80 11.36 -5.70
C CYS A 190 -10.10 10.85 -6.34
N MET A 191 -11.09 11.73 -6.43
CA MET A 191 -12.44 11.33 -6.81
C MET A 191 -12.54 10.87 -8.27
N PRO A 192 -13.47 9.96 -8.59
CA PRO A 192 -13.80 9.59 -9.97
C PRO A 192 -14.14 10.79 -10.85
N GLY A 193 -13.76 10.73 -12.12
CA GLY A 193 -14.02 11.76 -13.13
C GLY A 193 -13.02 12.92 -13.06
N SER A 194 -13.13 13.79 -12.05
CA SER A 194 -12.30 15.00 -11.96
C SER A 194 -10.88 14.75 -11.46
N LEU A 195 -10.66 13.63 -10.77
CA LEU A 195 -9.41 13.30 -10.06
C LEU A 195 -8.98 14.35 -9.02
N ARG A 196 -9.87 15.27 -8.63
CA ARG A 196 -9.62 16.24 -7.56
C ARG A 196 -9.38 15.49 -6.24
N ILE A 197 -8.41 15.96 -5.45
CA ILE A 197 -8.24 15.49 -4.08
C ILE A 197 -9.44 15.93 -3.27
N THR A 198 -10.12 14.98 -2.61
CA THR A 198 -11.28 15.26 -1.74
C THR A 198 -10.97 15.04 -0.26
N ALA A 199 -9.97 14.21 0.04
CA ALA A 199 -9.62 13.89 1.41
C ALA A 199 -8.17 13.44 1.55
N VAL A 200 -7.61 13.67 2.74
CA VAL A 200 -6.33 13.15 3.20
C VAL A 200 -6.52 12.55 4.59
N SER A 201 -5.96 11.38 4.83
CA SER A 201 -6.00 10.70 6.13
C SER A 201 -4.59 10.32 6.56
N GLN A 202 -4.26 10.45 7.84
CA GLN A 202 -3.11 9.71 8.36
C GLN A 202 -3.35 8.19 8.14
N TYR A 203 -2.35 7.47 7.66
CA TYR A 203 -2.51 6.06 7.31
C TYR A 203 -2.71 5.20 8.57
N ARG A 204 -1.90 5.43 9.61
CA ARG A 204 -1.99 4.76 10.91
C ARG A 204 -3.17 5.29 11.71
N TRP A 205 -4.38 4.94 11.27
CA TRP A 205 -5.65 5.48 11.77
C TRP A 205 -5.99 5.11 13.22
N HIS A 206 -5.38 4.08 13.81
CA HIS A 206 -5.67 3.57 15.15
C HIS A 206 -4.70 4.09 16.23
N ALA A 207 -3.86 5.08 15.92
CA ALA A 207 -2.88 5.63 16.85
C ALA A 207 -2.89 7.16 16.75
N PRO A 208 -2.44 7.89 17.80
CA PRO A 208 -2.31 9.34 17.73
C PRO A 208 -1.41 9.75 16.56
N TRP A 209 -1.73 10.90 15.97
CA TRP A 209 -0.91 11.51 14.93
C TRP A 209 0.49 11.79 15.46
N VAL A 210 1.51 11.69 14.60
CA VAL A 210 2.90 11.92 15.01
C VAL A 210 3.17 13.35 15.49
N PHE A 211 2.24 14.27 15.20
CA PHE A 211 2.24 15.67 15.66
C PHE A 211 1.07 15.97 16.62
N ALA A 212 0.47 14.96 17.25
CA ALA A 212 -0.70 15.12 18.14
C ALA A 212 -0.40 15.97 19.38
N GLU A 213 0.85 15.95 19.86
CA GLU A 213 1.31 16.72 21.02
C GLU A 213 1.82 18.13 20.66
N CYS A 214 1.85 18.49 19.37
CA CYS A 214 2.20 19.84 18.95
C CYS A 214 1.08 20.84 19.29
N GLU A 215 1.45 22.12 19.37
CA GLU A 215 0.48 23.19 19.54
C GLU A 215 -0.45 23.30 18.32
N GLU A 216 -1.65 23.86 18.50
CA GLU A 216 -2.67 23.90 17.43
C GLU A 216 -2.18 24.62 16.15
N GLY A 217 -1.39 25.68 16.31
CA GLY A 217 -0.77 26.37 15.19
C GLY A 217 0.22 25.49 14.41
N GLU A 218 1.06 24.73 15.13
CA GLU A 218 2.04 23.82 14.54
C GLU A 218 1.37 22.63 13.86
N LYS A 219 0.28 22.10 14.43
CA LYS A 219 -0.55 21.05 13.80
C LYS A 219 -1.07 21.50 12.44
N ARG A 220 -1.63 22.71 12.38
CA ARG A 220 -2.14 23.28 11.13
C ARG A 220 -1.02 23.51 10.12
N GLU A 221 0.10 24.10 10.54
CA GLU A 221 1.27 24.29 9.69
C GLU A 221 1.76 22.96 9.12
N MET A 222 1.84 21.93 9.95
CA MET A 222 2.29 20.61 9.52
C MET A 222 1.32 19.95 8.53
N ALA A 223 0.01 20.06 8.77
CA ALA A 223 -0.99 19.59 7.83
C ALA A 223 -0.89 20.31 6.47
N GLU A 224 -0.62 21.62 6.47
CA GLU A 224 -0.40 22.41 5.26
C GLU A 224 0.89 22.00 4.52
N VAL A 225 1.98 21.74 5.24
CA VAL A 225 3.24 21.24 4.66
C VAL A 225 3.01 19.89 3.98
N VAL A 226 2.36 18.95 4.67
CA VAL A 226 2.04 17.63 4.10
C VAL A 226 1.13 17.78 2.88
N MET A 227 0.10 18.65 2.95
CA MET A 227 -0.82 18.88 1.84
C MET A 227 -0.09 19.41 0.59
N ARG A 228 0.89 20.32 0.74
CA ARG A 228 1.70 20.79 -0.40
C ARG A 228 2.47 19.64 -1.06
N GLY A 229 3.10 18.78 -0.27
CA GLY A 229 3.79 17.59 -0.79
C GLY A 229 2.84 16.62 -1.48
N VAL A 230 1.65 16.41 -0.92
CA VAL A 230 0.58 15.61 -1.54
C VAL A 230 0.17 16.18 -2.91
N GLU A 231 -0.01 17.49 -3.01
CA GLU A 231 -0.37 18.17 -4.27
C GLU A 231 0.73 18.08 -5.33
N GLU A 232 2.00 18.06 -4.93
CA GLU A 232 3.14 17.85 -5.84
C GLU A 232 3.16 16.43 -6.43
N ILE A 233 2.94 15.42 -5.58
CA ILE A 233 2.82 14.03 -6.01
C ILE A 233 1.60 13.85 -6.90
N HIS A 234 0.46 14.44 -6.53
CA HIS A 234 -0.76 14.41 -7.33
C HIS A 234 -0.56 15.02 -8.72
N ARG A 235 0.06 16.21 -8.82
CA ARG A 235 0.45 16.81 -10.11
C ARG A 235 1.33 15.87 -10.93
N SER A 236 2.29 15.20 -10.29
CA SER A 236 3.19 14.27 -10.96
C SER A 236 2.47 13.01 -11.47
N ILE A 237 1.47 12.53 -10.74
CA ILE A 237 0.58 11.44 -11.17
C ILE A 237 -0.21 11.89 -12.40
N LEU A 238 -0.87 13.06 -12.33
CA LEU A 238 -1.70 13.57 -13.42
C LEU A 238 -0.89 13.87 -14.69
N ALA A 239 0.31 14.41 -14.55
CA ALA A 239 1.23 14.66 -15.67
C ALA A 239 1.72 13.36 -16.34
N GLY A 240 1.63 12.22 -15.64
CA GLY A 240 1.97 10.91 -16.18
C GLY A 240 0.81 10.20 -16.88
N LEU A 241 -0.41 10.75 -16.82
CA LEU A 241 -1.57 10.17 -17.49
C LEU A 241 -1.61 10.59 -18.95
N GLY A 242 -1.79 9.64 -19.86
CA GLY A 242 -2.09 9.91 -21.25
C GLY A 242 -3.54 10.38 -21.48
N ASP A 243 -3.83 10.64 -22.75
CA ASP A 243 -5.15 11.07 -23.25
C ASP A 243 -6.01 9.89 -23.74
N ASP A 244 -5.54 8.65 -23.59
CA ASP A 244 -6.28 7.45 -23.98
C ASP A 244 -7.44 7.19 -23.00
N GLU A 245 -8.65 7.55 -23.43
CA GLU A 245 -9.87 7.35 -22.67
C GLU A 245 -10.26 5.87 -22.53
N ASP A 246 -9.91 5.01 -23.48
CA ASP A 246 -10.30 3.60 -23.46
C ASP A 246 -9.27 2.71 -22.74
N GLY A 247 -8.04 3.19 -22.63
CA GLY A 247 -6.95 2.52 -21.94
C GLY A 247 -6.98 2.60 -20.41
N LEU A 248 -5.86 2.18 -19.80
CA LEU A 248 -5.68 2.17 -18.34
C LEU A 248 -5.68 3.58 -17.73
N ASP A 249 -5.34 4.62 -18.49
CA ASP A 249 -5.42 6.01 -18.04
C ASP A 249 -6.88 6.44 -17.92
N GLY A 250 -7.67 6.33 -18.99
CA GLY A 250 -9.10 6.63 -18.94
C GLY A 250 -9.87 5.79 -17.92
N LEU A 251 -9.51 4.51 -17.74
CA LEU A 251 -10.06 3.69 -16.65
C LEU A 251 -9.74 4.28 -15.26
N LEU A 252 -8.50 4.71 -15.02
CA LEU A 252 -8.11 5.39 -13.77
C LEU A 252 -8.93 6.67 -13.56
N ARG A 253 -9.11 7.48 -14.61
CA ARG A 253 -9.93 8.71 -14.57
C ARG A 253 -11.37 8.39 -14.17
N ARG A 254 -11.99 7.42 -14.84
CA ARG A 254 -13.39 7.03 -14.60
C ARG A 254 -13.65 6.50 -13.20
N GLN A 255 -12.73 5.70 -12.64
CA GLN A 255 -12.96 5.06 -11.34
C GLN A 255 -12.35 5.83 -10.15
N GLY A 256 -11.51 6.84 -10.41
CA GLY A 256 -10.72 7.51 -9.38
C GLY A 256 -9.58 6.63 -8.86
N PHE A 257 -8.81 7.17 -7.91
CA PHE A 257 -7.76 6.40 -7.23
C PHE A 257 -7.50 6.96 -5.84
N THR A 258 -6.86 6.16 -5.01
CA THR A 258 -6.19 6.66 -3.82
C THR A 258 -4.70 6.46 -3.99
N PHE A 259 -3.89 7.24 -3.27
CA PHE A 259 -2.45 7.04 -3.26
C PHE A 259 -1.91 7.27 -1.85
N ASP A 260 -0.88 6.49 -1.52
CA ASP A 260 -0.21 6.57 -0.23
C ASP A 260 1.11 7.32 -0.42
N VAL A 261 1.38 8.28 0.46
CA VAL A 261 2.63 9.03 0.49
C VAL A 261 3.31 8.87 1.83
N PHE A 262 4.65 8.86 1.81
CA PHE A 262 5.48 9.03 2.99
C PHE A 262 5.87 10.50 3.08
N PHE A 263 5.68 11.12 4.25
CA PHE A 263 6.18 12.47 4.52
C PHE A 263 7.57 12.43 5.15
N ASP A 264 8.59 12.86 4.40
CA ASP A 264 9.94 13.04 4.92
C ASP A 264 10.02 14.39 5.66
N ARG A 265 9.98 14.33 7.00
CA ARG A 265 10.09 15.51 7.85
C ARG A 265 11.40 16.29 7.63
N GLY A 266 12.51 15.61 7.35
CA GLY A 266 13.82 16.25 7.14
C GLY A 266 13.88 17.03 5.84
N ARG A 267 13.20 16.54 4.79
CA ARG A 267 13.10 17.22 3.49
C ARG A 267 11.88 18.12 3.36
N GLN A 268 10.92 18.02 4.28
CA GLN A 268 9.59 18.62 4.19
C GLN A 268 8.89 18.34 2.86
N ALA A 269 9.00 17.08 2.40
CA ALA A 269 8.48 16.65 1.10
C ALA A 269 7.78 15.30 1.21
N CYS A 270 6.86 15.03 0.28
CA CYS A 270 6.20 13.73 0.17
C CYS A 270 6.89 12.86 -0.88
N GLU A 271 7.03 11.58 -0.59
CA GLU A 271 7.49 10.55 -1.51
C GLU A 271 6.32 9.57 -1.78
N LEU A 272 6.10 9.16 -3.04
CA LEU A 272 5.01 8.25 -3.40
C LEU A 272 5.34 6.81 -2.97
N ILE A 273 4.42 6.14 -2.30
CA ILE A 273 4.55 4.74 -1.88
C ILE A 273 3.85 3.81 -2.87
N GLU A 274 2.56 4.05 -3.10
CA GLU A 274 1.75 3.24 -4.00
C GLU A 274 0.47 3.97 -4.41
N LEU A 275 -0.18 3.48 -5.47
CA LEU A 275 -1.56 3.81 -5.78
C LEU A 275 -2.44 2.62 -5.40
N ASN A 276 -3.65 2.92 -4.93
CA ASN A 276 -4.67 1.93 -4.66
C ASN A 276 -5.97 2.30 -5.35
N THR A 277 -6.81 1.30 -5.54
CA THR A 277 -8.11 1.46 -6.19
C THR A 277 -9.06 2.26 -5.31
N PHE A 278 -9.78 3.22 -5.90
CA PHE A 278 -10.77 4.01 -5.20
C PHE A 278 -12.12 3.31 -5.19
N GLY A 279 -12.82 3.40 -4.06
CA GLY A 279 -14.26 3.18 -4.01
C GLY A 279 -14.70 2.22 -2.90
N VAL A 280 -15.98 2.35 -2.54
CA VAL A 280 -16.65 1.63 -1.44
C VAL A 280 -16.56 0.11 -1.55
N ARG A 281 -16.52 -0.43 -2.77
CA ARG A 281 -16.44 -1.88 -3.06
C ARG A 281 -15.03 -2.33 -3.41
N SER A 282 -14.03 -1.48 -3.23
CA SER A 282 -12.62 -1.86 -3.36
C SER A 282 -12.12 -2.47 -2.05
N ALA A 283 -11.03 -3.24 -2.12
CA ALA A 283 -10.33 -3.73 -0.93
C ALA A 283 -9.49 -2.64 -0.23
N CYS A 284 -9.52 -1.40 -0.73
CA CYS A 284 -8.76 -0.30 -0.15
C CYS A 284 -9.40 0.18 1.16
N GLY A 285 -8.67 0.07 2.27
CA GLY A 285 -9.05 0.68 3.55
C GLY A 285 -9.24 2.20 3.44
N SER A 286 -10.22 2.75 4.15
CA SER A 286 -10.51 4.18 4.16
C SER A 286 -9.83 4.97 5.30
N CYS A 287 -8.96 4.33 6.10
CA CYS A 287 -8.24 4.97 7.21
C CYS A 287 -9.18 5.72 8.17
N LEU A 288 -9.07 7.04 8.34
CA LEU A 288 -9.96 7.82 9.21
C LEU A 288 -11.29 8.25 8.55
N PHE A 289 -11.61 7.65 7.41
CA PHE A 289 -12.89 7.78 6.76
C PHE A 289 -13.64 6.45 6.80
N HIS A 290 -14.91 6.51 6.43
CA HIS A 290 -15.74 5.35 6.14
C HIS A 290 -16.40 5.53 4.77
N TRP A 291 -16.23 4.57 3.88
CA TRP A 291 -16.64 4.73 2.48
C TRP A 291 -18.13 5.05 2.27
N LEU A 292 -19.04 4.46 3.06
CA LEU A 292 -20.48 4.79 3.00
C LEU A 292 -20.83 6.10 3.71
N ARG A 293 -20.37 6.31 4.95
CA ARG A 293 -20.75 7.47 5.77
C ARG A 293 -20.14 8.79 5.26
N ASP A 294 -18.92 8.71 4.76
CA ASP A 294 -18.20 9.83 4.16
C ASP A 294 -18.33 9.85 2.62
N GLN A 295 -19.25 9.07 2.05
CA GLN A 295 -19.36 8.93 0.59
C GLN A 295 -19.49 10.28 -0.11
N ASP A 296 -20.34 11.17 0.40
CA ASP A 296 -20.56 12.49 -0.20
C ASP A 296 -19.29 13.34 -0.23
N LEU A 297 -18.44 13.22 0.79
CA LEU A 297 -17.14 13.89 0.81
C LEU A 297 -16.18 13.22 -0.19
N LEU A 298 -15.98 11.91 -0.06
CA LEU A 298 -14.97 11.18 -0.84
C LEU A 298 -15.26 11.24 -2.34
N TYR A 299 -16.53 11.18 -2.73
CA TYR A 299 -17.00 11.29 -4.12
C TYR A 299 -17.25 12.75 -4.56
N GLY A 300 -16.82 13.74 -3.78
CA GLY A 300 -16.75 15.14 -4.19
C GLY A 300 -18.10 15.85 -4.34
N LYS A 301 -19.15 15.39 -3.65
CA LYS A 301 -20.41 16.14 -3.51
C LYS A 301 -20.29 17.31 -2.52
N ARG A 302 -19.17 17.39 -1.80
CA ARG A 302 -18.76 18.55 -0.98
C ARG A 302 -17.59 19.27 -1.64
N ASP A 303 -17.56 20.59 -1.51
CA ASP A 303 -16.48 21.45 -2.05
C ASP A 303 -15.36 21.74 -1.05
N VAL A 304 -15.18 20.85 -0.08
CA VAL A 304 -14.12 20.92 0.93
C VAL A 304 -13.18 19.73 0.79
N VAL A 305 -11.89 19.95 1.04
CA VAL A 305 -10.90 18.89 1.24
C VAL A 305 -10.71 18.71 2.73
N GLU A 306 -11.07 17.55 3.28
CA GLU A 306 -10.84 17.25 4.69
C GLU A 306 -9.50 16.53 4.89
N PHE A 307 -8.72 17.00 5.86
CA PHE A 307 -7.50 16.36 6.34
C PHE A 307 -7.77 15.80 7.72
N ARG A 308 -7.86 14.47 7.86
CA ARG A 308 -8.18 13.80 9.12
C ARG A 308 -6.94 13.22 9.80
N VAL A 309 -6.81 13.51 11.10
CA VAL A 309 -5.76 13.02 12.00
C VAL A 309 -6.36 12.61 13.35
N VAL A 310 -5.63 11.80 14.13
CA VAL A 310 -6.04 11.39 15.48
C VAL A 310 -5.29 12.19 16.54
N GLN A 311 -5.99 12.58 17.61
CA GLN A 311 -5.40 13.08 18.85
C GLN A 311 -5.83 12.23 20.03
#